data_AF-W9NWU9-F1
#
_entry.id   AF-W9NWU9-F1
#
_cell.length_a   1.000
_cell.length_b   1.000
_cell.length_c   1.000
_cell.angle_alpha   90.00
_cell.angle_beta   90.00
_cell.angle_gamma   90.00
#
_symmetry.space_group_name_H-M   'P 1'
#
loop_
_entity.id
_entity.type
_entity.pdbx_description
1 polymer ?
#
loop_
_entity_poly.entity_id
_entity_poly.type
_entity_poly.pdbx_seq_one_letter_code
_entity_poly.pdbx_strand_id
1 'polypeptide(L)'
;MHISTRQIIIWDEFGVSPGFHIQDLFYTFGTPATAMRPSQRSLQLAIASFVLKGMSVLDGRKEFPILGDEALLVNITAAGAMPSVPDNLNKTRCK
;
A
#
# COMPACT_ATOMS: atom_id res chain seq x y z
N MET A 1 -7.02 -16.53 26.22
CA MET A 1 -6.14 -15.94 25.20
C MET A 1 -7.04 -15.23 24.20
N HIS A 2 -7.23 -13.92 24.34
CA HIS A 2 -8.17 -13.14 23.54
C HIS A 2 -7.39 -12.60 22.33
N ILE A 3 -7.48 -13.28 21.18
CA ILE A 3 -6.94 -12.76 19.93
C ILE A 3 -7.99 -11.78 19.41
N SER A 4 -7.79 -10.48 19.68
CA SER A 4 -8.51 -9.42 18.98
C SER A 4 -8.05 -9.48 17.53
N THR A 5 -8.87 -10.06 16.65
CA THR A 5 -8.70 -10.01 15.20
C THR A 5 -8.95 -8.57 14.73
N ARG A 6 -8.00 -7.67 15.00
CA ARG A 6 -7.87 -6.45 14.20
C ARG A 6 -7.50 -6.93 12.80
N GLN A 7 -8.44 -6.85 11.89
CA GLN A 7 -8.23 -7.20 10.49
C GLN A 7 -7.18 -6.23 9.95
N ILE A 8 -5.93 -6.68 9.84
CA ILE A 8 -4.85 -5.90 9.24
C ILE A 8 -5.11 -5.95 7.75
N ILE A 9 -5.73 -4.90 7.23
CA ILE A 9 -6.02 -4.73 5.81
C ILE A 9 -4.94 -3.79 5.27
N ILE A 10 -4.37 -4.12 4.13
CA ILE A 10 -3.45 -3.22 3.41
C ILE A 10 -4.30 -2.12 2.80
N TRP A 11 -4.04 -0.88 3.17
CA TRP A 11 -4.68 0.28 2.57
C TRP A 11 -3.62 1.17 1.92
N ASP A 12 -3.61 1.14 0.60
CA ASP A 12 -2.73 1.96 -0.22
C ASP A 12 -3.48 2.67 -1.35
N GLU A 13 -2.95 3.83 -1.73
CA GLU A 13 -3.27 4.51 -2.96
C GLU A 13 -2.14 4.26 -3.97
N PHE A 14 -2.48 3.76 -5.15
CA PHE A 14 -1.50 3.57 -6.22
C PHE A 14 -1.39 4.84 -7.09
N GLY A 15 -0.50 5.76 -6.69
CA GLY A 15 -0.31 7.08 -7.29
C GLY A 15 0.71 7.16 -8.43
N VAL A 16 0.99 6.07 -9.15
CA VAL A 16 1.93 6.09 -10.28
C VAL A 16 1.21 6.54 -11.56
N SER A 17 1.52 7.73 -12.06
CA SER A 17 1.02 8.21 -13.36
C SER A 17 1.32 7.21 -14.49
N PRO A 18 0.42 7.00 -15.46
CA PRO A 18 -0.81 7.76 -15.73
C PRO A 18 -2.04 7.42 -14.87
N GLY A 19 -1.99 6.35 -14.05
CA GLY A 19 -3.05 6.01 -13.10
C GLY A 19 -4.25 5.29 -13.71
N PHE A 20 -4.06 4.47 -14.75
CA PHE A 20 -5.15 3.71 -15.35
C PHE A 20 -5.59 2.54 -14.43
N HIS A 21 -6.87 2.19 -14.49
CA HIS A 21 -7.40 1.01 -13.82
C HIS A 21 -6.63 -0.24 -14.26
N ILE A 22 -6.24 -1.11 -13.32
CA ILE A 22 -5.38 -2.30 -13.44
C ILE A 22 -3.86 -2.05 -13.55
N GLN A 23 -3.41 -0.80 -13.59
CA GLN A 23 -1.99 -0.48 -13.74
C GLN A 23 -1.14 -1.07 -12.60
N ASP A 24 -1.68 -1.08 -11.38
CA ASP A 24 -1.10 -1.65 -10.17
C ASP A 24 -0.75 -3.14 -10.32
N LEU A 25 -1.53 -3.92 -11.08
CA LEU A 25 -1.26 -5.34 -11.30
C LEU A 25 0.10 -5.59 -11.95
N PHE A 26 0.52 -4.71 -12.87
CA PHE A 26 1.83 -4.83 -13.51
C PHE A 26 2.98 -4.67 -12.50
N TYR A 27 2.78 -3.85 -11.46
CA TYR A 27 3.73 -3.64 -10.38
C TYR A 27 3.64 -4.73 -9.31
N THR A 28 2.44 -5.29 -9.08
CA THR A 28 2.23 -6.43 -8.17
C THR A 28 2.96 -7.68 -8.68
N PHE A 29 2.74 -8.07 -9.93
CA PHE A 29 3.29 -9.32 -10.49
C PHE A 29 4.68 -9.16 -11.09
N GLY A 30 5.13 -7.92 -11.30
CA GLY A 30 6.46 -7.61 -11.83
C GLY A 30 6.57 -7.96 -13.32
N THR A 31 6.31 -6.97 -14.17
CA THR A 31 6.58 -7.08 -15.62
C THR A 31 7.95 -6.51 -15.97
N PRO A 32 8.50 -6.84 -17.16
CA PRO A 32 9.73 -6.20 -17.64
C PRO A 32 9.67 -4.67 -17.66
N ALA A 33 8.49 -4.08 -17.93
CA ALA A 33 8.30 -2.63 -17.99
C ALA A 33 8.33 -1.93 -16.62
N THR A 34 8.04 -2.67 -15.56
CA THR A 34 7.99 -2.19 -14.17
C THR A 34 9.19 -2.63 -13.35
N ALA A 35 10.02 -3.53 -13.90
CA ALA A 35 11.17 -4.12 -13.24
C ALA A 35 12.06 -3.04 -12.60
N MET A 36 12.51 -3.33 -11.38
CA MET A 36 13.40 -2.48 -10.58
C MET A 36 12.84 -1.10 -10.18
N ARG A 37 11.59 -0.77 -10.52
CA ARG A 37 10.99 0.49 -10.08
C ARG A 37 10.78 0.48 -8.56
N PRO A 38 11.06 1.60 -7.86
CA PRO A 38 10.83 1.71 -6.41
C PRO A 38 9.39 1.39 -6.00
N SER A 39 8.39 1.79 -6.81
CA SER A 39 6.98 1.45 -6.59
C SER A 39 6.70 -0.05 -6.61
N GLN A 40 7.28 -0.78 -7.58
CA GLN A 40 7.12 -2.24 -7.65
C GLN A 40 7.71 -2.89 -6.41
N ARG A 41 8.93 -2.50 -6.04
CA ARG A 41 9.59 -3.02 -4.83
C ARG A 41 8.76 -2.76 -3.58
N SER A 42 8.27 -1.54 -3.42
CA SER A 42 7.46 -1.15 -2.25
C SER A 42 6.17 -1.96 -2.17
N LEU A 43 5.44 -2.09 -3.28
CA LEU A 43 4.18 -2.83 -3.35
C LEU A 43 4.38 -4.33 -3.09
N GLN A 44 5.39 -4.94 -3.71
CA GLN A 44 5.71 -6.36 -3.52
C GLN A 44 6.19 -6.64 -2.08
N LEU A 45 6.98 -5.76 -1.49
CA LEU A 45 7.41 -5.87 -0.09
C LEU A 45 6.22 -5.81 0.87
N ALA A 46 5.30 -4.86 0.66
CA ALA A 46 4.09 -4.71 1.46
C ALA A 46 3.23 -5.98 1.42
N ILE A 47 2.96 -6.49 0.21
CA ILE A 47 2.16 -7.71 0.03
C ILE A 47 2.87 -8.94 0.63
N ALA A 48 4.15 -9.13 0.34
CA ALA A 48 4.89 -10.30 0.82
C ALA A 48 5.00 -10.31 2.35
N SER A 49 5.26 -9.16 2.98
CA SER A 49 5.33 -9.07 4.43
C SER A 49 3.98 -9.32 5.09
N PHE A 50 2.88 -8.82 4.51
CA PHE A 50 1.54 -9.11 4.98
C PHE A 50 1.24 -10.62 4.96
N VAL A 51 1.51 -11.27 3.83
CA VAL A 51 1.29 -12.72 3.67
C VAL A 51 2.13 -13.54 4.66
N LEU A 52 3.39 -13.15 4.86
CA LEU A 52 4.33 -13.93 5.68
C LEU A 52 4.22 -13.65 7.19
N LYS A 53 3.82 -12.44 7.58
CA LYS A 53 3.90 -11.95 8.98
C LYS A 53 2.57 -11.44 9.53
N GLY A 54 1.54 -11.36 8.69
CA GLY A 54 0.26 -10.73 9.03
C GLY A 54 0.32 -9.19 9.09
N MET A 55 1.44 -8.58 8.68
CA MET A 55 1.63 -7.12 8.70
C MET A 55 2.44 -6.63 7.50
N SER A 56 1.95 -5.57 6.84
CA SER A 56 2.66 -4.91 5.76
C SER A 56 3.79 -4.03 6.29
N VAL A 57 4.95 -4.07 5.63
CA VAL A 57 6.10 -3.23 5.93
C VAL A 57 6.53 -2.44 4.69
N LEU A 58 7.03 -1.24 4.94
CA LEU A 58 7.65 -0.35 3.97
C LEU A 58 9.17 -0.58 3.91
N ASP A 59 9.81 -0.04 2.87
CA ASP A 59 11.27 0.04 2.82
C ASP A 59 11.81 0.74 4.08
N GLY A 60 12.92 0.21 4.62
CA GLY A 60 13.44 0.64 5.92
C GLY A 60 12.70 0.04 7.13
N ARG A 61 11.85 -0.98 6.93
CA ARG A 61 11.12 -1.72 7.98
C ARG A 61 10.15 -0.85 8.79
N LYS A 62 9.63 0.22 8.21
CA LYS A 62 8.53 0.99 8.82
C LYS A 62 7.24 0.21 8.63
N GLU A 63 6.45 0.05 9.69
CA GLU A 63 5.16 -0.63 9.61
C GLU A 63 4.16 0.23 8.83
N PHE A 64 3.26 -0.41 8.10
CA PHE A 64 2.10 0.29 7.55
C PHE A 64 1.26 0.86 8.69
N PRO A 65 0.67 2.07 8.52
CA PRO A 65 -0.30 2.57 9.47
C PRO A 65 -1.48 1.59 9.56
N ILE A 66 -1.97 1.35 10.77
CA ILE A 66 -3.20 0.60 10.99
C ILE A 66 -4.35 1.53 10.66
N LEU A 67 -5.30 1.06 9.85
CA LEU A 67 -6.53 1.81 9.61
C LEU A 67 -7.27 2.01 10.95
N GLY A 68 -7.41 3.27 11.35
CA GLY A 68 -8.14 3.72 12.53
C GLY A 68 -8.84 5.04 12.24
N ASP A 69 -9.22 5.79 13.27
CA ASP A 69 -9.98 7.05 13.14
C ASP A 69 -9.29 8.10 12.26
N GLU A 70 -7.96 8.05 12.16
CA GLU A 70 -7.15 8.95 11.34
C GLU A 70 -7.11 8.55 9.84
N ALA A 71 -7.60 7.35 9.51
CA ALA A 71 -7.68 6.79 8.15
C ALA A 71 -6.38 7.02 7.35
N LEU A 72 -5.23 6.70 7.90
CA LEU A 72 -3.96 6.92 7.22
C LEU A 72 -3.75 5.87 6.13
N LEU A 73 -3.49 6.32 4.89
CA LEU A 73 -3.24 5.48 3.71
C LEU A 73 -1.79 5.60 3.29
N VAL A 74 -1.17 4.54 2.80
CA VAL A 74 0.16 4.63 2.17
C VAL A 74 0.02 5.00 0.70
N ASN A 75 0.77 5.99 0.21
CA ASN A 75 0.78 6.29 -1.22
C ASN A 75 1.97 5.62 -1.91
N ILE A 76 1.71 4.72 -2.86
CA ILE A 76 2.73 4.11 -3.72
C ILE A 76 2.94 5.01 -4.94
N THR A 77 4.00 5.81 -4.89
CA THR A 77 4.37 6.74 -5.97
C THR A 77 5.51 6.20 -6.83
N ALA A 78 5.86 6.89 -7.93
CA ALA A 78 7.02 6.51 -8.75
C ALA A 78 8.35 6.44 -7.95
N ALA A 79 8.45 7.21 -6.86
CA ALA A 79 9.63 7.22 -5.96
C ALA A 79 9.60 6.08 -4.92
N GLY A 80 8.53 5.28 -4.88
CA GLY A 80 8.29 4.26 -3.87
C GLY A 80 7.17 4.66 -2.91
N ALA A 81 7.04 3.90 -1.82
CA ALA A 81 6.04 4.19 -0.82
C ALA A 81 6.37 5.45 -0.01
N MET A 82 5.40 6.36 0.06
CA MET A 82 5.47 7.56 0.86
C MET A 82 4.53 7.44 2.07
N PRO A 83 4.96 7.88 3.28
CA PRO A 83 4.10 7.97 4.44
C PRO A 83 2.88 8.85 4.18
N SER A 84 1.86 8.59 4.97
CA SER A 84 0.47 8.93 4.74
C SER A 84 0.14 10.37 4.36
N VAL A 85 -0.65 10.48 3.29
CA VAL A 85 -1.54 11.62 3.02
C VAL A 85 -2.80 11.41 3.86
N PRO A 86 -3.43 12.46 4.44
CA PRO A 86 -4.76 12.29 5.02
C PRO A 86 -5.68 11.61 4.01
N ASP A 87 -6.55 10.70 4.47
CA ASP A 87 -7.61 10.12 3.64
C ASP A 87 -8.54 11.23 3.14
N ASN A 88 -8.12 11.85 2.06
CA ASN A 88 -8.85 12.81 1.25
C ASN A 88 -9.45 12.07 0.04
N LEU A 89 -9.32 10.74 -0.01
CA LEU A 89 -9.88 9.92 -1.07
C LEU A 89 -11.38 9.87 -0.88
N ASN A 90 -12.06 10.85 -1.47
CA ASN A 90 -13.48 10.80 -1.72
C ASN A 90 -14.35 10.50 -0.48
N LYS A 91 -13.95 10.95 0.73
CA LYS A 91 -14.82 10.91 1.93
C LYS A 91 -16.20 11.52 1.69
N THR A 92 -16.31 12.45 0.74
CA THR A 92 -17.58 13.05 0.33
C THR A 92 -18.40 12.20 -0.66
N ARG A 93 -17.79 11.21 -1.33
CA ARG A 93 -18.47 10.28 -2.26
C ARG A 93 -18.77 8.93 -1.63
N CYS A 94 -18.01 8.52 -0.62
CA CYS A 94 -18.26 7.33 0.18
C CYS A 94 -19.21 7.73 1.33
N LYS A 95 -20.48 7.35 1.24
CA LYS A 95 -21.49 7.52 2.30
C LYS A 95 -21.71 6.22 3.06
#